data_AF-A0A6C0D988-F1
#
_entry.id   AF-A0A6C0D988-F1
#
_cell.length_a   1.000
_cell.length_b   1.000
_cell.length_c   1.000
_cell.angle_alpha   90.00
_cell.angle_beta   90.00
_cell.angle_gamma   90.00
#
_symmetry.space_group_name_H-M   'P 1'
#
loop_
_entity.id
_entity.type
_entity.pdbx_description
1 polymer ?
#
loop_
_entity_poly.entity_id
_entity_poly.type
_entity_poly.pdbx_seq_one_letter_code
_entity_poly.pdbx_strand_id
1 'polypeptide(L)'
;MAFSLSGTEILIGFMAIIILFVLLTGIQKKPVIGGCAGTQYGCCPDCDIAKIDKVGSNCPKKPMIGGCGGTQYGCCPNTKIAKIDYKGSNCKPTPHHAIGGCSGTKYGCCPYSEIPKLNEIGSNCKY
;
A
#
# COMPACT_ATOMS: atom_id res chain seq x y z
N MET A 1 -18.28 -52.83 28.85
CA MET A 1 -19.63 -52.29 29.06
C MET A 1 -19.93 -51.38 27.88
N ALA A 2 -20.78 -51.83 26.95
CA ALA A 2 -21.20 -51.01 25.82
C ALA A 2 -22.38 -50.15 26.28
N PHE A 3 -22.19 -48.83 26.33
CA PHE A 3 -23.28 -47.90 26.62
C PHE A 3 -24.11 -47.73 25.34
N SER A 4 -25.25 -48.41 25.28
CA SER A 4 -26.24 -48.19 24.23
C SER A 4 -26.92 -46.84 24.49
N LEU A 5 -26.48 -45.79 23.81
CA LEU A 5 -27.18 -44.51 23.78
C LEU A 5 -28.49 -44.70 23.02
N SER A 6 -29.62 -44.33 23.64
CA SER A 6 -30.90 -44.30 22.94
C SER A 6 -30.88 -43.25 21.83
N GLY A 7 -31.72 -43.42 20.80
CA GLY A 7 -31.80 -42.47 19.69
C GLY A 7 -32.10 -41.03 20.12
N THR A 8 -32.72 -40.84 21.28
CA THR A 8 -32.98 -39.52 21.88
C THR A 8 -31.70 -38.82 22.34
N GLU A 9 -30.75 -39.54 22.94
CA GLU A 9 -29.47 -38.97 23.40
C GLU A 9 -28.61 -38.48 22.23
N ILE A 10 -28.63 -39.25 21.12
CA ILE A 10 -27.96 -38.88 19.88
C ILE A 10 -28.58 -37.60 19.32
N LEU A 11 -29.92 -37.53 19.26
CA LEU A 11 -30.64 -36.35 18.77
C LEU A 11 -30.34 -35.11 19.62
N ILE A 12 -30.36 -35.24 20.95
CA ILE A 12 -30.05 -34.15 21.88
C ILE A 12 -28.61 -33.66 21.68
N GLY A 13 -27.65 -34.58 21.52
CA GLY A 13 -26.25 -34.24 21.24
C GLY A 13 -26.08 -33.48 19.94
N PHE A 14 -26.71 -33.93 18.85
CA PHE A 14 -26.69 -33.21 17.57
C PHE A 14 -27.31 -31.83 17.67
N MET A 15 -28.46 -31.70 18.34
CA MET A 15 -29.11 -30.40 18.54
C MET A 15 -28.24 -29.45 19.36
N ALA A 16 -27.57 -29.93 20.41
CA ALA A 16 -26.64 -29.13 21.22
C ALA A 16 -25.42 -28.66 20.41
N ILE A 17 -24.86 -29.51 19.55
CA ILE A 17 -23.75 -29.15 18.66
C ILE A 17 -24.19 -28.10 17.63
N ILE A 18 -25.38 -28.24 17.05
CA ILE A 18 -25.93 -27.25 16.11
C ILE A 18 -26.15 -25.91 16.81
N ILE A 19 -26.73 -25.91 18.01
CA ILE A 19 -26.93 -24.69 18.81
C ILE A 19 -25.57 -24.05 19.12
N LEU A 20 -24.58 -24.83 19.57
CA LEU A 20 -23.23 -24.33 19.85
C LEU A 20 -22.59 -23.76 18.58
N PHE A 21 -22.69 -24.44 17.44
CA PHE A 21 -22.16 -23.98 16.17
C PHE A 21 -22.83 -22.66 15.73
N VAL A 22 -24.15 -22.54 15.89
CA VAL A 22 -24.90 -21.30 15.61
C VAL A 22 -24.47 -20.17 16.56
N LEU A 23 -24.24 -20.46 17.84
CA LEU A 23 -23.75 -19.47 18.80
C LEU A 23 -22.33 -19.02 18.49
N LEU A 24 -21.46 -19.94 18.04
CA LEU A 24 -20.07 -19.64 17.67
C LEU A 24 -19.96 -18.90 16.33
N THR A 25 -20.81 -19.22 15.36
CA THR A 25 -20.82 -18.57 14.03
C THR A 25 -21.72 -17.33 13.95
N GLY A 26 -22.61 -17.15 14.94
CA GLY A 26 -23.65 -16.12 14.99
C GLY A 26 -23.17 -14.70 15.30
N ILE A 27 -21.86 -14.41 15.22
CA ILE A 27 -21.38 -13.03 15.16
C ILE A 27 -21.69 -12.49 13.75
N GLN A 28 -22.97 -12.22 13.52
CA GLN A 28 -23.41 -11.40 12.41
C GLN A 28 -22.73 -10.04 12.60
N LYS A 29 -21.75 -9.72 11.74
CA LYS A 29 -21.29 -8.33 11.59
C LYS A 29 -22.55 -7.53 11.31
N LYS A 30 -23.08 -6.82 12.32
CA LYS A 30 -24.25 -5.96 12.17
C LYS A 30 -24.00 -5.14 10.90
N PRO A 31 -24.90 -5.16 9.91
CA PRO A 31 -24.79 -4.23 8.81
C PRO A 31 -24.70 -2.85 9.45
N VAL A 32 -23.63 -2.11 9.14
CA VAL A 32 -23.46 -0.75 9.65
C VAL A 32 -24.54 0.09 8.97
N ILE A 33 -25.69 0.21 9.62
CA ILE A 33 -26.81 1.05 9.18
C ILE A 33 -26.30 2.50 9.25
N GLY A 34 -26.21 3.17 8.09
CA GLY A 34 -25.69 4.54 7.98
C GLY A 34 -24.29 4.67 7.35
N GLY A 35 -23.66 3.58 6.90
CA GLY A 35 -22.38 3.64 6.19
C GLY A 35 -21.22 4.10 7.09
N CYS A 36 -20.21 4.75 6.51
CA CYS A 36 -19.02 5.18 7.25
C CYS A 36 -19.30 6.24 8.32
N ALA A 37 -20.41 7.00 8.22
CA ALA A 37 -20.81 8.01 9.20
C ALA A 37 -21.14 7.43 10.57
N GLY A 38 -21.54 6.14 10.62
CA GLY A 38 -21.82 5.42 11.86
C GLY A 38 -20.59 4.81 12.54
N THR A 39 -19.40 4.98 11.97
CA THR A 39 -18.16 4.40 12.51
C THR A 39 -17.45 5.37 13.46
N GLN A 40 -16.62 4.85 14.36
CA GLN A 40 -15.93 5.63 15.40
C GLN A 40 -15.15 6.85 14.84
N TYR A 41 -14.59 6.72 13.64
CA TYR A 41 -13.73 7.74 13.03
C TYR A 41 -14.37 8.43 11.81
N GLY A 42 -15.59 8.03 11.45
CA GLY A 42 -16.31 8.56 10.30
C GLY A 42 -15.73 8.13 8.94
N CYS A 43 -16.10 8.89 7.91
CA CYS A 43 -15.71 8.64 6.52
C CYS A 43 -14.36 9.25 6.16
N CYS A 44 -13.69 8.63 5.19
CA CYS A 44 -12.57 9.21 4.48
C CYS A 44 -12.97 10.48 3.73
N PRO A 45 -12.03 11.42 3.50
CA PRO A 45 -12.30 12.60 2.69
C PRO A 45 -12.68 12.16 1.26
N ASP A 46 -13.80 12.68 0.76
CA ASP A 46 -14.25 12.52 -0.64
C ASP A 46 -14.62 11.07 -1.05
N CYS A 47 -14.83 10.16 -0.10
CA CYS A 47 -15.39 8.83 -0.37
C CYS A 47 -16.05 8.16 0.86
N ASP A 48 -16.89 7.14 0.61
CA ASP A 48 -17.66 6.44 1.65
C ASP A 48 -16.91 5.30 2.34
N ILE A 49 -15.57 5.37 2.36
CA ILE A 49 -14.74 4.39 3.06
C ILE A 49 -14.64 4.79 4.54
N ALA A 50 -14.89 3.85 5.46
CA ALA A 50 -14.70 4.11 6.89
C ALA A 50 -13.22 4.22 7.25
N LYS A 51 -12.88 5.21 8.07
CA LYS A 51 -11.53 5.35 8.61
C LYS A 51 -11.23 4.24 9.62
N ILE A 52 -10.03 3.67 9.58
CA ILE A 52 -9.56 2.69 10.58
C ILE A 52 -8.96 3.34 11.82
N ASP A 53 -8.57 4.61 11.73
CA ASP A 53 -8.04 5.42 12.83
C ASP A 53 -8.44 6.89 12.68
N LYS A 54 -8.17 7.72 13.69
CA LYS A 54 -8.52 9.14 13.69
C LYS A 54 -7.90 9.92 12.52
N VAL A 55 -6.74 9.48 12.02
CA VAL A 55 -5.99 10.13 10.93
C VAL A 55 -6.50 9.69 9.56
N GLY A 56 -7.12 8.51 9.46
CA GLY A 56 -7.55 7.89 8.21
C GLY A 56 -6.39 7.29 7.44
N SER A 57 -5.52 6.49 8.09
CA SER A 57 -4.37 5.87 7.43
C SER A 57 -4.71 4.97 6.24
N ASN A 58 -5.95 4.44 6.19
CA ASN A 58 -6.48 3.67 5.06
C ASN A 58 -7.15 4.53 3.98
N CYS A 59 -7.29 5.84 4.17
CA CYS A 59 -7.99 6.68 3.22
C CYS A 59 -7.19 6.85 1.94
N PRO A 60 -7.88 6.82 0.77
CA PRO A 60 -7.24 7.14 -0.48
C PRO A 60 -6.70 8.56 -0.40
N LYS A 61 -5.39 8.70 -0.55
CA LYS A 61 -4.77 10.03 -0.65
C LYS A 61 -5.36 10.68 -1.89
N LYS A 62 -5.85 11.93 -1.76
CA LYS A 62 -6.36 12.67 -2.91
C LYS A 62 -5.35 12.55 -4.05
N PRO A 63 -5.79 12.24 -5.29
CA PRO A 63 -4.94 12.42 -6.43
C PRO A 63 -4.49 13.89 -6.40
N MET A 64 -3.18 14.09 -6.36
CA MET A 64 -2.62 15.43 -6.27
C MET A 64 -3.03 16.18 -7.55
N ILE A 65 -3.98 17.11 -7.45
CA ILE A 65 -4.52 17.86 -8.59
C ILE A 65 -3.36 18.64 -9.21
N GLY A 66 -3.09 18.41 -10.51
CA GLY A 66 -1.94 18.98 -11.23
C GLY A 66 -0.67 18.10 -11.25
N GLY A 67 -0.65 16.97 -10.56
CA GLY A 67 0.53 16.10 -10.48
C GLY A 67 1.71 16.78 -9.79
N CYS A 68 2.88 16.14 -9.76
CA CYS A 68 4.03 16.60 -8.99
C CYS A 68 4.54 18.02 -9.32
N GLY A 69 4.13 18.62 -10.46
CA GLY A 69 4.45 20.01 -10.79
C GLY A 69 3.79 21.05 -9.87
N GLY A 70 2.74 20.66 -9.15
CA GLY A 70 2.08 21.50 -8.15
C GLY A 70 2.63 21.36 -6.72
N THR A 71 3.63 20.50 -6.46
CA THR A 71 4.24 20.44 -5.12
C THR A 71 5.25 21.55 -4.91
N GLN A 72 5.52 21.84 -3.63
CA GLN A 72 6.59 22.75 -3.21
C GLN A 72 7.95 22.43 -3.85
N TYR A 73 8.25 21.14 -4.06
CA TYR A 73 9.57 20.70 -4.53
C TYR A 73 9.57 20.27 -6.00
N GLY A 74 8.42 20.04 -6.62
CA GLY A 74 8.31 19.52 -7.98
C GLY A 74 8.42 17.99 -8.07
N CYS A 75 8.71 17.52 -9.28
CA CYS A 75 8.82 16.10 -9.64
C CYS A 75 10.24 15.56 -9.44
N CYS A 76 10.35 14.26 -9.15
CA CYS A 76 11.58 13.50 -9.32
C CYS A 76 11.98 13.45 -10.81
N PRO A 77 13.29 13.51 -11.14
CA PRO A 77 13.76 13.52 -12.52
C PRO A 77 13.18 12.38 -13.36
N ASN A 78 12.67 12.69 -14.55
CA ASN A 78 12.08 11.72 -15.49
C ASN A 78 10.91 10.89 -14.94
N THR A 79 10.22 11.36 -13.90
CA THR A 79 9.05 10.66 -13.33
C THR A 79 7.92 11.64 -12.98
N LYS A 80 6.74 11.09 -12.67
CA LYS A 80 5.60 11.85 -12.10
C LYS A 80 5.52 11.78 -10.56
N ILE A 81 6.58 11.29 -9.92
CA ILE A 81 6.65 11.14 -8.46
C ILE A 81 7.01 12.49 -7.85
N ALA A 82 6.26 12.96 -6.85
CA ALA A 82 6.61 14.20 -6.14
C ALA A 82 7.83 14.00 -5.23
N LYS A 83 8.71 15.01 -5.20
CA LYS A 83 9.81 15.05 -4.23
C LYS A 83 9.28 15.28 -2.82
N ILE A 84 9.82 14.56 -1.83
CA ILE A 84 9.47 14.74 -0.40
C ILE A 84 10.21 15.90 0.26
N ASP A 85 11.35 16.31 -0.29
CA ASP A 85 12.16 17.44 0.14
C ASP A 85 12.84 18.10 -1.08
N TYR A 86 13.53 19.21 -0.87
CA TYR A 86 14.18 19.91 -1.99
C TYR A 86 15.22 19.04 -2.72
N LYS A 87 15.88 18.12 -1.98
CA LYS A 87 16.89 17.18 -2.50
C LYS A 87 16.28 16.01 -3.29
N GLY A 88 15.01 15.69 -3.05
CA GLY A 88 14.34 14.53 -3.60
C GLY A 88 14.81 13.22 -2.96
N SER A 89 14.88 13.14 -1.63
CA SER A 89 15.36 11.92 -0.93
C SER A 89 14.56 10.65 -1.24
N ASN A 90 13.35 10.76 -1.77
CA ASN A 90 12.54 9.63 -2.25
C ASN A 90 12.73 9.31 -3.75
N CYS A 91 13.47 10.14 -4.48
CA CYS A 91 13.77 9.88 -5.87
C CYS A 91 14.81 8.77 -5.94
N LYS A 92 14.50 7.72 -6.70
CA LYS A 92 15.53 6.73 -7.04
C LYS A 92 16.66 7.48 -7.73
N PRO A 93 17.93 7.24 -7.36
CA PRO A 93 19.06 7.71 -8.16
C PRO A 93 18.91 7.04 -9.53
N THR A 94 18.35 7.76 -10.50
CA THR A 94 18.41 7.33 -11.88
C THR A 94 19.88 7.40 -12.28
N PRO A 95 20.48 6.32 -12.81
CA PRO A 95 21.75 6.45 -13.50
C PRO A 95 21.51 7.50 -14.58
N HIS A 96 22.21 8.61 -14.45
CA HIS A 96 22.05 9.84 -15.22
C HIS A 96 21.68 9.60 -16.68
N HIS A 97 20.39 9.53 -17.01
CA HIS A 97 19.95 9.91 -18.35
C HIS A 97 19.90 11.44 -18.33
N ALA A 98 21.10 12.04 -18.27
CA ALA A 98 21.28 13.43 -18.63
C ALA A 98 20.80 13.57 -20.08
N ILE A 99 20.14 14.68 -20.39
CA ILE A 99 19.81 15.04 -21.77
C ILE A 99 21.14 15.01 -22.55
N GLY A 100 21.26 14.12 -23.54
CA GLY A 100 22.52 13.88 -24.27
C GLY A 100 23.30 12.61 -23.88
N GLY A 101 22.75 11.72 -23.04
CA GLY A 101 23.39 10.47 -22.65
C GLY A 101 24.62 10.71 -21.78
N CYS A 102 25.63 9.84 -21.86
CA CYS A 102 26.87 10.01 -21.11
C CYS A 102 27.63 11.30 -21.43
N SER A 103 27.46 11.86 -22.63
CA SER A 103 28.09 13.12 -23.04
C SER A 103 27.60 14.31 -22.21
N GLY A 104 26.44 14.18 -21.56
CA GLY A 104 25.91 15.14 -20.60
C GLY A 104 26.40 14.93 -19.16
N THR A 105 27.32 13.98 -18.92
CA THR A 105 27.79 13.65 -17.57
C THR A 105 29.25 14.03 -17.37
N LYS A 106 29.62 14.39 -16.14
CA LYS A 106 30.98 14.86 -15.80
C LYS A 106 32.08 13.83 -16.13
N TYR A 107 31.76 12.54 -16.07
CA TYR A 107 32.73 11.46 -16.14
C TYR A 107 32.56 10.57 -17.39
N GLY A 108 31.58 10.86 -18.26
CA GLY A 108 31.32 10.07 -19.47
C GLY A 108 30.74 8.68 -19.19
N CYS A 109 30.83 7.80 -20.19
CA CYS A 109 30.32 6.42 -20.12
C CYS A 109 31.33 5.45 -19.49
N CYS A 110 30.81 4.38 -18.92
CA CYS A 110 31.55 3.14 -18.69
C CYS A 110 32.07 2.56 -20.02
N PRO A 111 33.22 1.85 -20.02
CA PRO A 111 33.73 1.19 -21.22
C PRO A 111 32.67 0.25 -21.83
N TYR A 112 32.53 0.28 -23.15
CA TYR A 112 31.61 -0.59 -23.92
C TYR A 112 30.12 -0.55 -23.51
N SER A 113 29.66 0.49 -22.80
CA SER A 113 28.25 0.64 -22.44
C SER A 113 27.79 2.09 -22.41
N GLU A 114 26.48 2.31 -22.48
CA GLU A 114 25.86 3.64 -22.35
C GLU A 114 25.57 4.02 -20.89
N ILE A 115 26.15 3.30 -19.93
CA ILE A 115 25.97 3.55 -18.51
C ILE A 115 26.91 4.68 -18.09
N PRO A 116 26.41 5.80 -17.54
CA PRO A 116 27.28 6.86 -17.05
C PRO A 116 28.14 6.42 -15.87
N LYS A 117 29.40 6.86 -15.84
CA LYS A 117 30.29 6.62 -14.70
C LYS A 117 29.79 7.40 -13.48
N LEU A 118 29.79 6.73 -12.33
CA LEU A 118 29.42 7.31 -11.03
C LEU A 118 30.50 8.29 -10.52
N ASN A 119 31.76 8.00 -10.81
CA ASN A 119 32.94 8.79 -10.47
C ASN A 119 33.99 8.64 -11.58
N GLU A 120 35.09 9.38 -11.48
CA GLU A 120 36.16 9.37 -12.50
C GLU A 120 36.70 7.97 -12.80
N ILE A 121 36.83 7.13 -11.76
CA ILE A 121 37.28 5.74 -11.86
C ILE A 121 36.21 4.76 -12.37
N GLY A 122 34.94 5.17 -12.45
CA GLY A 122 33.85 4.31 -12.91
C GLY A 122 33.53 3.15 -11.97
N SER A 123 33.39 3.40 -10.67
CA SER A 123 33.17 2.34 -9.66
C SER A 123 31.86 1.54 -9.84
N ASN A 124 30.96 1.99 -10.72
CA ASN A 124 29.74 1.28 -11.12
C ASN A 124 29.89 0.51 -12.45
N CYS A 125 31.01 0.64 -13.14
CA CYS A 125 31.26 -0.02 -14.41
C CYS A 125 31.60 -1.49 -14.18
N LYS A 126 30.93 -2.37 -14.93
CA LYS A 126 31.32 -3.77 -15.04
C LYS A 126 32.27 -3.91 -16.21
N TYR A 127 33.30 -4.74 -16.04
CA TYR A 127 34.28 -5.07 -17.07
C TYR A 127 33.68 -6.05 -18.10
#